data_AF-A0A2E0VTF0-F1
#
_entry.id   AF-A0A2E0VTF0-F1
#
_cell.length_a   1.000
_cell.length_b   1.000
_cell.length_c   1.000
_cell.angle_alpha   90.00
_cell.angle_beta   90.00
_cell.angle_gamma   90.00
#
_symmetry.space_group_name_H-M   'P 1'
#
loop_
_entity.id
_entity.type
_entity.pdbx_description
1 polymer ?
#
loop_
_entity_poly.entity_id
_entity_poly.type
_entity_poly.pdbx_seq_one_letter_code
_entity_poly.pdbx_strand_id
1 'polypeptide(L)'
;MIQPIVFIVVTITAFGLAFVQYKRIRRNVLLGQDEAIEGPSSERWRNMLLVAFGQKKMFKNWIPAIFHLFIYVAFLLTQIELIEILVDGATGHHRIFAEPLGGFYTFLISFIEILSLLAFVATIIFLARRNLLKVPRFHKPEMKGWPFKDANLILYGEILLIIGIFSMNGADMVLQSMGAEGYHQTGAFAVSSWLGPTLFGGLDAGTLMVIERFGWWLHVLVVYAFLNYLPISKHLHILLAFPNTYFARLTPRGQMKNMPEIQKEVAAMMNPEAAPSSTESQEETMPVFGASDVFHLSWRDLLAAYTCTECGRCTAECPANITGKKLSPRKIMMDVRDRMEEVSKNIDSKDPKFFPESPQTMLPNKLGYDDGKNLFDYISREEIHACTTCNACVEACPVLINPLDIILQLRRYEILVESSGPSDWLPLFNSLENSQSAWAMSTPRDAWNQ
;
A
#
# COMPACT_ATOMS: atom_id res chain seq x y z
N MET A 1 -25.97 7.60 31.13
CA MET A 1 -26.05 6.17 30.77
C MET A 1 -26.30 5.91 29.27
N ILE A 2 -27.00 6.77 28.53
CA ILE A 2 -27.27 6.55 27.08
C ILE A 2 -25.99 6.67 26.22
N GLN A 3 -25.16 7.69 26.47
CA GLN A 3 -23.96 7.95 25.68
C GLN A 3 -22.97 6.77 25.63
N PRO A 4 -22.58 6.13 26.75
CA PRO A 4 -21.68 4.97 26.69
C PRO A 4 -22.26 3.78 25.91
N ILE A 5 -23.57 3.55 26.01
CA ILE A 5 -24.25 2.49 25.25
C ILE A 5 -24.15 2.79 23.75
N VAL A 6 -24.50 4.01 23.33
CA VAL A 6 -24.40 4.43 21.93
C VAL A 6 -22.95 4.30 21.45
N PHE A 7 -21.99 4.76 22.25
CA PHE A 7 -20.58 4.65 21.93
C PHE A 7 -20.14 3.20 21.71
N ILE A 8 -20.44 2.29 22.64
CA ILE A 8 -20.08 0.87 22.52
C ILE A 8 -20.69 0.24 21.27
N VAL A 9 -21.96 0.52 20.96
CA VAL A 9 -22.63 0.01 19.76
C VAL A 9 -21.94 0.50 18.48
N VAL A 10 -21.62 1.80 18.40
CA VAL A 10 -20.90 2.38 17.26
C VAL A 10 -19.51 1.76 17.12
N THR A 11 -18.77 1.63 18.22
CA THR A 11 -17.43 1.01 18.26
C THR A 11 -17.46 -0.42 17.77
N ILE A 12 -18.33 -1.27 18.32
CA ILE A 12 -18.45 -2.69 17.91
C ILE A 12 -18.81 -2.79 16.43
N THR A 13 -19.73 -1.94 15.95
CA THR A 13 -20.13 -1.92 14.54
C THR A 13 -18.95 -1.54 13.64
N ALA A 14 -18.22 -0.46 13.98
CA ALA A 14 -17.09 0.02 13.22
C ALA A 14 -15.95 -1.01 13.14
N PHE A 15 -15.59 -1.64 14.25
CA PHE A 15 -14.56 -2.69 14.29
C PHE A 15 -15.03 -3.99 13.62
N GLY A 16 -16.30 -4.36 13.75
CA GLY A 16 -16.87 -5.54 13.08
C GLY A 16 -16.83 -5.42 11.56
N LEU A 17 -17.24 -4.27 11.01
CA LEU A 17 -17.15 -3.98 9.58
C LEU A 17 -15.69 -4.00 9.11
N ALA A 18 -14.79 -3.36 9.86
CA ALA A 18 -13.37 -3.34 9.54
C ALA A 18 -12.78 -4.75 9.49
N PHE A 19 -13.08 -5.59 10.49
CA PHE A 19 -12.59 -6.97 10.56
C PHE A 19 -12.95 -7.79 9.30
N VAL A 20 -14.20 -7.66 8.81
CA VAL A 20 -14.64 -8.33 7.58
C VAL A 20 -13.82 -7.86 6.38
N GLN A 21 -13.61 -6.55 6.25
CA GLN A 21 -12.84 -5.99 5.13
C GLN A 21 -11.36 -6.40 5.17
N TYR A 22 -10.70 -6.34 6.33
CA TYR A 22 -9.31 -6.77 6.47
C TYR A 22 -9.12 -8.27 6.27
N LYS A 23 -10.10 -9.09 6.68
CA LYS A 23 -10.12 -10.52 6.36
C LYS A 23 -10.20 -10.75 4.84
N ARG A 24 -10.98 -9.94 4.12
CA ARG A 24 -11.04 -9.97 2.65
C ARG A 24 -9.68 -9.64 2.03
N ILE A 25 -9.04 -8.55 2.45
CA ILE A 25 -7.69 -8.18 1.97
C ILE A 25 -6.70 -9.32 2.19
N ARG A 26 -6.69 -9.92 3.39
CA ARG A 26 -5.83 -11.08 3.68
C ARG A 26 -6.12 -12.25 2.74
N ARG A 27 -7.40 -12.59 2.52
CA ARG A 27 -7.78 -13.65 1.55
C ARG A 27 -7.22 -13.33 0.16
N ASN A 28 -7.41 -12.11 -0.31
CA ASN A 28 -7.02 -11.68 -1.64
C ASN A 28 -5.50 -11.77 -1.86
N VAL A 29 -4.71 -11.33 -0.88
CA VAL A 29 -3.24 -11.50 -0.89
C VAL A 29 -2.85 -12.99 -0.99
N LEU A 30 -3.59 -13.87 -0.33
CA LEU A 30 -3.32 -15.32 -0.31
C LEU A 30 -3.88 -16.08 -1.53
N LEU A 31 -4.54 -15.40 -2.47
CA LEU A 31 -4.92 -15.99 -3.77
C LEU A 31 -3.71 -16.28 -4.66
N GLY A 32 -2.63 -15.52 -4.47
CA GLY A 32 -1.39 -15.70 -5.22
C GLY A 32 -0.69 -17.03 -4.92
N GLN A 33 0.30 -17.34 -5.74
CA GLN A 33 1.15 -18.51 -5.56
C GLN A 33 2.00 -18.41 -4.29
N ASP A 34 2.28 -19.58 -3.73
CA ASP A 34 3.12 -19.68 -2.55
C ASP A 34 4.57 -19.37 -2.93
N GLU A 35 5.20 -18.47 -2.17
CA GLU A 35 6.60 -18.11 -2.35
C GLU A 35 7.33 -18.26 -1.02
N ALA A 36 8.40 -19.05 -1.03
CA ALA A 36 9.23 -19.30 0.13
C ALA A 36 9.94 -18.01 0.60
N ILE A 37 10.00 -17.83 1.92
CA ILE A 37 10.68 -16.70 2.53
C ILE A 37 12.13 -17.11 2.78
N GLU A 38 13.02 -16.71 1.89
CA GLU A 38 14.45 -17.01 1.99
C GLU A 38 15.23 -15.94 2.80
N GLY A 39 16.35 -16.34 3.39
CA GLY A 39 17.28 -15.45 4.09
C GLY A 39 16.94 -15.18 5.57
N PRO A 40 17.80 -14.44 6.28
CA PRO A 40 17.73 -14.31 7.73
C PRO A 40 16.63 -13.34 8.20
N SER A 41 15.88 -13.75 9.23
CA SER A 41 14.82 -12.93 9.84
C SER A 41 15.35 -11.62 10.45
N SER A 42 16.60 -11.57 10.90
CA SER A 42 17.23 -10.37 11.46
C SER A 42 17.33 -9.23 10.43
N GLU A 43 17.67 -9.55 9.19
CA GLU A 43 17.74 -8.55 8.11
C GLU A 43 16.36 -8.01 7.73
N ARG A 44 15.33 -8.85 7.84
CA ARG A 44 13.93 -8.46 7.58
C ARG A 44 13.41 -7.51 8.65
N TRP A 45 13.66 -7.81 9.92
CA TRP A 45 13.38 -6.89 11.02
C TRP A 45 14.15 -5.58 10.85
N ARG A 46 15.43 -5.63 10.49
CA ARG A 46 16.23 -4.43 10.19
C ARG A 46 15.61 -3.61 9.05
N ASN A 47 15.15 -4.25 7.97
CA ASN A 47 14.48 -3.57 6.86
C ASN A 47 13.20 -2.88 7.32
N MET A 48 12.33 -3.57 8.05
CA MET A 48 11.09 -2.97 8.55
C MET A 48 11.37 -1.81 9.52
N LEU A 49 12.31 -1.97 10.46
CA LEU A 49 12.69 -0.92 11.40
C LEU A 49 13.26 0.32 10.69
N LEU A 50 14.16 0.14 9.73
CA LEU A 50 14.76 1.28 9.03
C LEU A 50 13.80 1.93 8.02
N VAL A 51 12.96 1.14 7.34
CA VAL A 51 12.15 1.62 6.22
C VAL A 51 10.73 1.97 6.65
N ALA A 52 9.99 1.06 7.31
CA ALA A 52 8.63 1.35 7.74
C ALA A 52 8.61 2.24 8.98
N PHE A 53 9.33 1.89 10.05
CA PHE A 53 9.37 2.69 11.27
C PHE A 53 10.22 3.96 11.12
N GLY A 54 11.43 3.83 10.58
CA GLY A 54 12.40 4.92 10.46
C GLY A 54 12.26 5.78 9.20
N GLN A 55 11.35 5.44 8.27
CA GLN A 55 11.10 6.16 7.02
C GLN A 55 12.35 6.48 6.18
N LYS A 56 13.44 5.69 6.29
CA LYS A 56 14.75 5.99 5.68
C LYS A 56 14.69 6.35 4.20
N LYS A 57 13.84 5.66 3.43
CA LYS A 57 13.70 5.91 1.98
C LYS A 57 12.93 7.20 1.65
N MET A 58 12.08 7.71 2.54
CA MET A 58 11.34 8.95 2.30
C MET A 58 12.28 10.16 2.20
N PHE A 59 13.32 10.19 3.03
CA PHE A 59 14.36 11.22 3.07
C PHE A 59 15.22 11.33 1.82
N LYS A 60 15.01 10.51 0.79
CA LYS A 60 15.54 10.79 -0.56
C LYS A 60 15.02 12.12 -1.12
N ASN A 61 13.84 12.56 -0.70
CA ASN A 61 13.35 13.92 -0.96
C ASN A 61 13.02 14.57 0.38
N TRP A 62 13.87 15.45 0.87
CA TRP A 62 13.76 16.03 2.22
C TRP A 62 12.45 16.77 2.48
N ILE A 63 12.00 17.61 1.55
CA ILE A 63 10.80 18.45 1.77
C ILE A 63 9.56 17.58 2.05
N PRO A 64 9.16 16.62 1.18
CA PRO A 64 8.03 15.75 1.51
C PRO A 64 8.29 14.82 2.69
N ALA A 65 9.55 14.47 2.98
CA ALA A 65 9.89 13.57 4.09
C ALA A 65 9.62 14.24 5.46
N ILE A 66 10.02 15.50 5.63
CA ILE A 66 9.81 16.25 6.87
C ILE A 66 8.31 16.42 7.15
N PHE A 67 7.53 16.85 6.15
CA PHE A 67 6.09 17.01 6.32
C PHE A 67 5.38 15.67 6.57
N HIS A 68 5.80 14.59 5.90
CA HIS A 68 5.27 13.26 6.17
C HIS A 68 5.67 12.75 7.57
N LEU A 69 6.87 13.10 8.06
CA LEU A 69 7.31 12.76 9.40
C LEU A 69 6.42 13.41 10.46
N PHE A 70 6.03 14.67 10.29
CA PHE A 70 5.10 15.33 11.22
C PHE A 70 3.76 14.60 11.31
N ILE A 71 3.16 14.29 10.16
CA ILE A 71 1.90 13.52 10.11
C ILE A 71 2.07 12.14 10.75
N TYR A 72 3.16 11.44 10.44
CA TYR A 72 3.41 10.09 10.96
C TYR A 72 3.65 10.06 12.48
N VAL A 73 4.47 10.97 12.99
CA VAL A 73 4.76 11.03 14.43
C VAL A 73 3.54 11.52 15.20
N ALA A 74 2.79 12.49 14.66
CA ALA A 74 1.49 12.89 15.19
C ALA A 74 0.57 11.67 15.29
N PHE A 75 0.35 10.97 14.17
CA PHE A 75 -0.49 9.76 14.12
C PHE A 75 -0.10 8.71 15.17
N LEU A 76 1.19 8.40 15.31
CA LEU A 76 1.65 7.39 16.29
C LEU A 76 1.38 7.81 17.74
N LEU A 77 1.61 9.08 18.09
CA LEU A 77 1.44 9.55 19.46
C LEU A 77 -0.01 9.87 19.80
N THR A 78 -0.82 10.32 18.84
CA THR A 78 -2.27 10.49 19.00
C THR A 78 -2.98 9.18 19.28
N GLN A 79 -2.37 8.01 19.00
CA GLN A 79 -2.95 6.72 19.42
C GLN A 79 -3.10 6.63 20.94
N ILE A 80 -2.27 7.32 21.72
CA ILE A 80 -2.39 7.36 23.19
C ILE A 80 -3.66 8.12 23.59
N GLU A 81 -3.91 9.27 22.96
CA GLU A 81 -5.13 10.07 23.15
C GLU A 81 -6.37 9.32 22.66
N LEU A 82 -6.27 8.59 21.54
CA LEU A 82 -7.36 7.75 21.06
C LEU A 82 -7.73 6.65 22.07
N ILE A 83 -6.76 6.04 22.75
CA ILE A 83 -7.04 5.06 23.81
C ILE A 83 -7.83 5.73 24.94
N GLU A 84 -7.46 6.95 25.36
CA GLU A 84 -8.23 7.71 26.36
C GLU A 84 -9.66 7.96 25.88
N ILE A 85 -9.86 8.46 24.66
CA ILE A 85 -11.17 8.66 24.05
C ILE A 85 -12.01 7.38 24.06
N LEU A 86 -11.42 6.22 23.73
CA LEU A 86 -12.12 4.94 23.76
C LEU A 86 -12.55 4.53 25.18
N VAL A 87 -11.68 4.73 26.18
CA VAL A 87 -11.97 4.39 27.58
C VAL A 87 -13.02 5.33 28.16
N ASP A 88 -12.87 6.63 27.96
CA ASP A 88 -13.84 7.66 28.37
C ASP A 88 -15.20 7.41 27.74
N GLY A 89 -15.23 7.08 26.44
CA GLY A 89 -16.47 6.76 25.73
C GLY A 89 -17.18 5.54 26.27
N ALA A 90 -16.43 4.48 26.61
CA ALA A 90 -16.99 3.22 27.12
C ALA A 90 -17.44 3.31 28.59
N THR A 91 -16.74 4.10 29.40
CA THR A 91 -16.99 4.22 30.85
C THR A 91 -17.90 5.40 31.20
N GLY A 92 -17.99 6.41 30.34
CA GLY A 92 -18.68 7.66 30.61
C GLY A 92 -17.88 8.62 31.50
N HIS A 93 -16.59 8.34 31.74
CA HIS A 93 -15.66 9.28 32.38
C HIS A 93 -15.17 10.34 31.39
N HIS A 94 -14.50 11.36 31.93
CA HIS A 94 -13.88 12.42 31.17
C HIS A 94 -12.42 12.54 31.62
N ARG A 95 -11.48 12.29 30.71
CA ARG A 95 -10.03 12.31 30.93
C ARG A 95 -9.56 11.45 32.09
N ILE A 96 -9.88 10.16 32.01
CA ILE A 96 -9.55 9.19 33.07
C ILE A 96 -8.04 9.10 33.38
N PHE A 97 -7.17 9.47 32.44
CA PHE A 97 -5.71 9.43 32.65
C PHE A 97 -5.14 10.74 33.21
N ALA A 98 -5.92 11.82 33.30
CA ALA A 98 -5.43 13.10 33.77
C ALA A 98 -4.96 13.06 35.24
N GLU A 99 -5.78 12.52 36.14
CA GLU A 99 -5.43 12.45 37.57
C GLU A 99 -4.25 11.50 37.85
N PRO A 100 -4.21 10.25 37.35
CA PRO A 100 -3.10 9.34 37.60
C PRO A 100 -1.75 9.80 37.04
N LEU A 101 -1.74 10.52 35.92
CA LEU A 101 -0.51 10.97 35.25
C LEU A 101 -0.10 12.40 35.63
N GLY A 102 -1.00 13.20 36.19
CA GLY A 102 -0.72 14.57 36.66
C GLY A 102 -0.01 15.43 35.60
N GLY A 103 1.11 16.08 35.98
CA GLY A 103 1.85 16.95 35.06
C GLY A 103 2.42 16.24 33.81
N PHE A 104 2.61 14.91 33.86
CA PHE A 104 3.02 14.15 32.67
C PHE A 104 1.91 14.09 31.63
N TYR A 105 0.63 14.09 32.05
CA TYR A 105 -0.52 14.19 31.15
C TYR A 105 -0.49 15.50 30.38
N THR A 106 -0.33 16.63 31.08
CA THR A 106 -0.24 17.96 30.48
C THR A 106 0.89 18.05 29.46
N PHE A 107 2.06 17.48 29.79
CA PHE A 107 3.20 17.40 28.87
C PHE A 107 2.86 16.58 27.62
N LEU A 108 2.30 15.38 27.80
CA LEU A 108 1.96 14.46 26.71
C LEU A 108 0.95 15.09 25.75
N ILE A 109 -0.17 15.61 26.26
CA ILE A 109 -1.20 16.27 25.44
C ILE A 109 -0.66 17.52 24.77
N SER A 110 0.12 18.35 25.48
CA SER A 110 0.78 19.51 24.89
C SER A 110 1.70 19.14 23.73
N PHE A 111 2.45 18.05 23.86
CA PHE A 111 3.31 17.56 22.79
C PHE A 111 2.50 17.06 21.59
N ILE A 112 1.40 16.34 21.85
CA ILE A 112 0.46 15.91 20.81
C ILE A 112 -0.17 17.12 20.11
N GLU A 113 -0.58 18.16 20.83
CA GLU A 113 -1.14 19.38 20.21
C GLU A 113 -0.15 20.08 19.29
N ILE A 114 1.13 20.18 19.69
CA ILE A 114 2.18 20.75 18.83
C ILE A 114 2.34 19.91 17.56
N LEU A 115 2.38 18.58 17.69
CA LEU A 115 2.50 17.68 16.55
C LEU A 115 1.26 17.73 15.64
N SER A 116 0.06 17.84 16.21
CA SER A 116 -1.20 18.01 15.48
C SER A 116 -1.23 19.32 14.70
N LEU A 117 -0.68 20.40 15.26
CA LEU A 117 -0.52 21.68 14.54
C LEU A 117 0.50 21.56 13.40
N LEU A 118 1.63 20.87 13.62
CA LEU A 118 2.63 20.62 12.57
C LEU A 118 2.07 19.72 11.46
N ALA A 119 1.29 18.70 11.83
CA ALA A 119 0.56 17.84 10.90
C ALA A 119 -0.44 18.67 10.09
N PHE A 120 -1.23 19.54 10.73
CA PHE A 120 -2.14 20.47 10.04
C PHE A 120 -1.42 21.28 8.95
N VAL A 121 -0.30 21.92 9.29
CA VAL A 121 0.51 22.68 8.33
C VAL A 121 0.99 21.78 7.19
N ALA A 122 1.46 20.57 7.49
CA ALA A 122 1.86 19.58 6.49
C ALA A 122 0.70 19.18 5.55
N THR A 123 -0.51 18.98 6.09
CA THR A 123 -1.73 18.64 5.34
C THR A 123 -2.09 19.76 4.36
N ILE A 124 -2.08 21.01 4.80
CA ILE A 124 -2.35 22.17 3.93
C ILE A 124 -1.30 22.25 2.81
N ILE A 125 -0.01 22.05 3.12
CA ILE A 125 1.05 22.04 2.12
C ILE A 125 0.88 20.88 1.13
N PHE A 126 0.48 19.69 1.58
CA PHE A 126 0.21 18.56 0.70
C PHE A 126 -1.02 18.76 -0.19
N LEU A 127 -2.08 19.36 0.33
CA LEU A 127 -3.25 19.77 -0.45
C LEU A 127 -2.87 20.82 -1.51
N ALA A 128 -2.10 21.85 -1.14
CA ALA A 128 -1.61 22.86 -2.06
C ALA A 128 -0.70 22.27 -3.13
N ARG A 129 0.25 21.41 -2.73
CA ARG A 129 1.17 20.74 -3.66
C ARG A 129 0.44 19.86 -4.67
N ARG A 130 -0.66 19.24 -4.28
CA ARG A 130 -1.44 18.36 -5.14
C ARG A 130 -2.39 19.13 -6.06
N ASN A 131 -3.09 20.13 -5.54
CA ASN A 131 -4.18 20.80 -6.27
C ASN A 131 -3.76 22.12 -6.92
N LEU A 132 -2.80 22.85 -6.33
CA LEU A 132 -2.34 24.16 -6.82
C LEU A 132 -1.04 24.04 -7.64
N LEU A 133 -0.01 23.35 -7.13
CA LEU A 133 1.32 23.28 -7.79
C LEU A 133 1.40 22.28 -8.95
N LYS A 134 0.37 21.46 -9.16
CA LYS A 134 0.22 20.52 -10.29
C LYS A 134 1.46 19.68 -10.62
N VAL A 135 2.07 19.06 -9.61
CA VAL A 135 3.29 18.24 -9.79
C VAL A 135 3.07 17.13 -10.84
N PRO A 136 3.91 17.01 -11.90
CA PRO A 136 3.62 16.18 -13.07
C PRO A 136 3.21 14.73 -12.78
N ARG A 137 3.90 14.05 -11.84
CA ARG A 137 3.60 12.65 -11.48
C ARG A 137 2.19 12.43 -10.90
N PHE A 138 1.52 13.48 -10.42
CA PHE A 138 0.15 13.42 -9.90
C PHE A 138 -0.92 13.71 -10.97
N HIS A 139 -0.52 14.16 -12.15
CA HIS A 139 -1.43 14.50 -13.27
C HIS A 139 -1.22 13.60 -14.50
N LYS A 140 -0.58 12.44 -14.33
CA LYS A 140 -0.48 11.41 -15.37
C LYS A 140 -1.85 10.76 -15.65
N PRO A 141 -2.07 10.17 -16.84
CA PRO A 141 -3.38 9.62 -17.24
C PRO A 141 -3.99 8.64 -16.22
N GLU A 142 -3.19 7.77 -15.62
CA GLU A 142 -3.62 6.78 -14.63
C GLU A 142 -4.11 7.40 -13.31
N MET A 143 -3.82 8.68 -13.06
CA MET A 143 -4.29 9.35 -11.85
C MET A 143 -5.67 9.98 -12.00
N LYS A 144 -6.24 10.02 -13.21
CA LYS A 144 -7.56 10.62 -13.44
C LYS A 144 -8.65 9.85 -12.68
N GLY A 145 -9.61 10.57 -12.09
CA GLY A 145 -10.74 9.96 -11.39
C GLY A 145 -10.45 9.64 -9.92
N TRP A 146 -10.73 8.40 -9.51
CA TRP A 146 -10.64 7.96 -8.11
C TRP A 146 -9.26 8.12 -7.48
N PRO A 147 -8.14 7.72 -8.12
CA PRO A 147 -6.80 7.87 -7.53
C PRO A 147 -6.44 9.31 -7.17
N PHE A 148 -6.90 10.32 -7.91
CA PHE A 148 -6.68 11.71 -7.53
C PHE A 148 -7.52 12.11 -6.32
N LYS A 149 -8.82 11.79 -6.34
CA LYS A 149 -9.80 12.16 -5.30
C LYS A 149 -9.51 11.50 -3.96
N ASP A 150 -9.12 10.22 -3.96
CA ASP A 150 -8.83 9.44 -2.75
C ASP A 150 -7.83 10.18 -1.83
N ALA A 151 -6.74 10.69 -2.40
CA ALA A 151 -5.75 11.43 -1.62
C ALA A 151 -6.28 12.75 -1.02
N ASN A 152 -7.21 13.44 -1.71
CA ASN A 152 -7.83 14.65 -1.18
C ASN A 152 -8.80 14.31 -0.04
N LEU A 153 -9.58 13.24 -0.16
CA LEU A 153 -10.49 12.79 0.88
C LEU A 153 -9.74 12.47 2.18
N ILE A 154 -8.59 11.81 2.08
CA ILE A 154 -7.73 11.52 3.24
C ILE A 154 -7.27 12.82 3.91
N LEU A 155 -6.78 13.79 3.14
CA LEU A 155 -6.29 15.06 3.70
C LEU A 155 -7.44 15.90 4.28
N TYR A 156 -8.65 15.83 3.72
CA TYR A 156 -9.82 16.47 4.31
C TYR A 156 -10.26 15.79 5.62
N GLY A 157 -10.22 14.46 5.68
CA GLY A 157 -10.48 13.74 6.93
C GLY A 157 -9.46 14.07 8.01
N GLU A 158 -8.18 14.25 7.66
CA GLU A 158 -7.14 14.72 8.60
C GLU A 158 -7.48 16.11 9.17
N ILE A 159 -7.95 17.04 8.33
CA ILE A 159 -8.42 18.35 8.79
C ILE A 159 -9.60 18.21 9.76
N LEU A 160 -10.56 17.30 9.48
CA LEU A 160 -11.68 17.05 10.39
C LEU A 160 -11.23 16.48 11.74
N LEU A 161 -10.24 15.58 11.75
CA LEU A 161 -9.65 15.05 13.00
C LEU A 161 -9.03 16.17 13.84
N ILE A 162 -8.31 17.09 13.20
CA ILE A 162 -7.65 18.24 13.83
C ILE A 162 -8.68 19.23 14.37
N ILE A 163 -9.74 19.52 13.60
CA ILE A 163 -10.88 20.32 14.07
C ILE A 163 -11.51 19.68 15.31
N GLY A 164 -11.71 18.36 15.30
CA GLY A 164 -12.25 17.61 16.44
C GLY A 164 -11.40 17.79 17.71
N ILE A 165 -10.09 17.52 17.62
CA ILE A 165 -9.15 17.63 18.75
C ILE A 165 -9.08 19.06 19.31
N PHE A 166 -8.91 20.08 18.45
CA PHE A 166 -8.79 21.46 18.95
C PHE A 166 -10.12 22.04 19.41
N SER A 167 -11.26 21.56 18.89
CA SER A 167 -12.57 21.93 19.41
C SER A 167 -12.79 21.32 20.80
N MET A 168 -12.48 20.03 20.98
CA MET A 168 -12.64 19.37 22.29
C MET A 168 -11.68 19.95 23.32
N ASN A 169 -10.38 20.02 23.04
CA ASN A 169 -9.38 20.50 24.00
C ASN A 169 -9.49 22.01 24.25
N GLY A 170 -9.87 22.80 23.24
CA GLY A 170 -10.06 24.24 23.36
C GLY A 170 -11.27 24.60 24.22
N ALA A 171 -12.43 23.97 23.98
CA ALA A 171 -13.64 24.23 24.78
C ALA A 171 -13.48 23.71 26.22
N ASP A 172 -12.88 22.52 26.37
CA ASP A 172 -12.54 21.92 27.65
C ASP A 172 -11.65 22.84 28.51
N MET A 173 -10.62 23.46 27.93
CA MET A 173 -9.76 24.41 28.63
C MET A 173 -10.52 25.63 29.18
N VAL A 174 -11.48 26.15 28.41
CA VAL A 174 -12.31 27.28 28.86
C VAL A 174 -13.25 26.82 29.99
N LEU A 175 -13.86 25.64 29.88
CA LEU A 175 -14.73 25.07 30.91
C LEU A 175 -13.99 24.84 32.24
N GLN A 176 -12.74 24.37 32.18
CA GLN A 176 -11.88 24.27 33.36
C GLN A 176 -11.64 25.64 34.00
N SER A 177 -11.39 26.69 33.22
CA SER A 177 -11.17 28.04 33.74
C SER A 177 -12.42 28.62 34.44
N MET A 178 -13.61 28.17 34.05
CA MET A 178 -14.89 28.55 34.65
C MET A 178 -15.25 27.72 35.89
N GLY A 179 -14.49 26.66 36.20
CA GLY A 179 -14.81 25.73 37.29
C GLY A 179 -16.06 24.89 37.02
N ALA A 180 -16.33 24.54 35.75
CA ALA A 180 -17.48 23.72 35.38
C ALA A 180 -17.41 22.32 36.04
N GLU A 181 -18.54 21.85 36.56
CA GLU A 181 -18.62 20.56 37.24
C GLU A 181 -18.35 19.39 36.25
N GLY A 182 -17.54 18.42 36.67
CA GLY A 182 -17.16 17.27 35.83
C GLY A 182 -15.95 17.48 34.91
N TYR A 183 -15.34 18.68 34.92
CA TYR A 183 -14.14 18.99 34.15
C TYR A 183 -12.91 19.08 35.07
N HIS A 184 -11.93 18.19 34.85
CA HIS A 184 -10.72 18.10 35.67
C HIS A 184 -9.71 19.19 35.29
N GLN A 185 -9.01 19.77 36.27
CA GLN A 185 -7.92 20.71 36.01
C GLN A 185 -6.71 19.97 35.42
N THR A 186 -6.46 20.13 34.13
CA THR A 186 -5.39 19.42 33.40
C THR A 186 -4.16 20.27 33.13
N GLY A 187 -4.11 21.50 33.68
CA GLY A 187 -3.05 22.47 33.43
C GLY A 187 -3.16 23.13 32.04
N ALA A 188 -2.21 24.00 31.70
CA ALA A 188 -2.21 24.74 30.44
C ALA A 188 -1.61 23.91 29.30
N PHE A 189 -2.42 23.53 28.32
CA PHE A 189 -1.93 22.86 27.12
C PHE A 189 -1.24 23.83 26.16
N ALA A 190 -0.25 23.35 25.41
CA ALA A 190 0.59 24.18 24.56
C ALA A 190 -0.16 25.02 23.51
N VAL A 191 -1.24 24.51 22.94
CA VAL A 191 -2.02 25.21 21.90
C VAL A 191 -3.38 25.63 22.43
N SER A 192 -4.10 24.72 23.08
CA SER A 192 -5.47 24.98 23.52
C SER A 192 -5.58 26.03 24.63
N SER A 193 -4.53 26.27 25.41
CA SER A 193 -4.52 27.32 26.46
C SER A 193 -4.71 28.73 25.93
N TRP A 194 -4.30 29.02 24.70
CA TRP A 194 -4.50 30.33 24.07
C TRP A 194 -5.54 30.27 22.95
N LEU A 195 -5.62 29.16 22.22
CA LEU A 195 -6.60 28.99 21.14
C LEU A 195 -8.02 28.90 21.69
N GLY A 196 -8.22 28.15 22.77
CA GLY A 196 -9.53 27.94 23.41
C GLY A 196 -10.17 29.26 23.85
N PRO A 197 -9.54 30.08 24.71
CA PRO A 197 -10.09 31.38 25.11
C PRO A 197 -10.30 32.33 23.92
N THR A 198 -9.42 32.31 22.92
CA THR A 198 -9.53 33.18 21.74
C THR A 198 -10.76 32.85 20.91
N LEU A 199 -11.07 31.57 20.72
CA LEU A 199 -12.19 31.12 19.89
C LEU A 199 -13.51 31.01 20.67
N PHE A 200 -13.45 30.63 21.94
CA PHE A 200 -14.61 30.19 22.72
C PHE A 200 -14.81 30.95 24.04
N GLY A 201 -13.90 31.83 24.45
CA GLY A 201 -13.93 32.46 25.79
C GLY A 201 -15.13 33.38 26.07
N GLY A 202 -15.88 33.79 25.05
CA GLY A 202 -17.11 34.58 25.19
C GLY A 202 -18.40 33.76 25.29
N LEU A 203 -18.31 32.43 25.25
CA LEU A 203 -19.47 31.53 25.23
C LEU A 203 -19.85 31.09 26.65
N ASP A 204 -21.12 30.77 26.85
CA ASP A 204 -21.60 30.19 28.10
C ASP A 204 -21.17 28.72 28.25
N ALA A 205 -21.20 28.23 29.49
CA ALA A 205 -20.79 26.86 29.81
C ALA A 205 -21.58 25.78 29.07
N GLY A 206 -22.89 25.99 28.82
CA GLY A 206 -23.71 25.02 28.09
C GLY A 206 -23.27 24.90 26.63
N THR A 207 -23.04 26.03 25.97
CA THR A 207 -22.51 26.05 24.60
C THR A 207 -21.13 25.40 24.51
N LEU A 208 -20.24 25.69 25.47
CA LEU A 208 -18.91 25.10 25.52
C LEU A 208 -18.95 23.57 25.67
N MET A 209 -19.82 23.03 26.54
CA MET A 209 -20.00 21.58 26.68
C MET A 209 -20.46 20.93 25.38
N VAL A 210 -21.32 21.60 24.61
CA VAL A 210 -21.76 21.12 23.29
C VAL A 210 -20.58 21.11 22.30
N ILE A 211 -19.76 22.15 22.27
CA ILE A 211 -18.57 22.22 21.40
C ILE A 211 -17.56 21.13 21.77
N GLU A 212 -17.30 20.94 23.06
CA GLU A 212 -16.41 19.89 23.56
C GLU A 212 -16.88 18.52 23.08
N ARG A 213 -18.16 18.22 23.35
CA ARG A 213 -18.77 16.94 23.00
C ARG A 213 -18.85 16.73 21.49
N PHE A 214 -19.11 17.79 20.73
CA PHE A 214 -19.08 17.77 19.27
C PHE A 214 -17.67 17.44 18.76
N GLY A 215 -16.64 18.09 19.27
CA GLY A 215 -15.25 17.84 18.88
C GLY A 215 -14.84 16.39 19.14
N TRP A 216 -15.21 15.87 20.30
CA TRP A 216 -14.95 14.48 20.70
C TRP A 216 -15.66 13.47 19.77
N TRP A 217 -16.97 13.65 19.52
CA TRP A 217 -17.72 12.78 18.61
C TRP A 217 -17.23 12.89 17.16
N LEU A 218 -16.98 14.11 16.68
CA LEU A 218 -16.42 14.35 15.35
C LEU A 218 -15.12 13.57 15.19
N HIS A 219 -14.20 13.70 16.15
CA HIS A 219 -12.91 13.02 16.08
C HIS A 219 -13.07 11.50 16.02
N VAL A 220 -13.77 10.89 16.99
CA VAL A 220 -13.88 9.43 17.05
C VAL A 220 -14.66 8.83 15.88
N LEU A 221 -15.70 9.52 15.39
CA LEU A 221 -16.46 9.07 14.21
C LEU A 221 -15.61 9.15 12.94
N VAL A 222 -14.78 10.18 12.79
CA VAL A 222 -13.84 10.28 11.66
C VAL A 222 -12.76 9.19 11.75
N VAL A 223 -12.28 8.85 12.95
CA VAL A 223 -11.37 7.70 13.15
C VAL A 223 -12.02 6.39 12.71
N TYR A 224 -13.27 6.13 13.11
CA TYR A 224 -14.00 4.92 12.68
C TYR A 224 -14.31 4.91 11.18
N ALA A 225 -14.60 6.07 10.60
CA ALA A 225 -14.76 6.21 9.16
C ALA A 225 -13.44 5.88 8.45
N PHE A 226 -12.31 6.40 8.92
CA PHE A 226 -10.98 6.08 8.38
C PHE A 226 -10.70 4.59 8.49
N LEU A 227 -10.89 3.97 9.66
CA LEU A 227 -10.68 2.53 9.87
C LEU A 227 -11.37 1.68 8.79
N ASN A 228 -12.61 2.04 8.41
CA ASN A 228 -13.38 1.35 7.38
C ASN A 228 -13.07 1.81 5.95
N TYR A 229 -12.48 2.99 5.78
CA TYR A 229 -12.04 3.53 4.51
C TYR A 229 -10.65 3.01 4.10
N LEU A 230 -9.79 2.66 5.06
CA LEU A 230 -8.44 2.15 4.83
C LEU A 230 -8.41 1.01 3.79
N PRO A 231 -9.21 -0.07 3.89
CA PRO A 231 -9.13 -1.22 2.98
C PRO A 231 -9.40 -0.91 1.51
N ILE A 232 -10.14 0.18 1.22
CA ILE A 232 -10.54 0.57 -0.14
C ILE A 232 -9.78 1.81 -0.66
N SER A 233 -8.76 2.27 0.07
CA SER A 233 -8.00 3.47 -0.25
C SER A 233 -6.49 3.22 -0.33
N LYS A 234 -5.76 4.14 -0.94
CA LYS A 234 -4.29 4.13 -0.91
C LYS A 234 -3.71 4.31 0.50
N HIS A 235 -4.53 4.74 1.47
CA HIS A 235 -4.08 4.93 2.85
C HIS A 235 -3.86 3.60 3.57
N LEU A 236 -4.32 2.46 3.01
CA LEU A 236 -4.02 1.11 3.51
C LEU A 236 -2.53 0.84 3.76
N HIS A 237 -1.65 1.58 3.07
CA HIS A 237 -0.21 1.51 3.28
C HIS A 237 0.22 1.76 4.73
N ILE A 238 -0.53 2.52 5.53
CA ILE A 238 -0.19 2.73 6.95
C ILE A 238 -0.19 1.41 7.73
N LEU A 239 -0.92 0.40 7.26
CA LEU A 239 -0.90 -0.94 7.83
C LEU A 239 0.05 -1.87 7.07
N LEU A 240 -0.06 -1.91 5.74
CA LEU A 240 0.63 -2.94 4.94
C LEU A 240 2.09 -2.61 4.63
N ALA A 241 2.56 -1.37 4.82
CA ALA A 241 3.99 -1.04 4.66
C ALA A 241 4.89 -1.84 5.62
N PHE A 242 4.39 -2.16 6.82
CA PHE A 242 5.12 -2.97 7.80
C PHE A 242 5.36 -4.40 7.32
N PRO A 243 4.34 -5.24 7.06
CA PRO A 243 4.56 -6.58 6.53
C PRO A 243 5.23 -6.56 5.15
N ASN A 244 4.91 -5.60 4.27
CA ASN A 244 5.55 -5.54 2.95
C ASN A 244 7.07 -5.31 3.02
N THR A 245 7.53 -4.41 3.89
CA THR A 245 8.96 -4.15 4.06
C THR A 245 9.67 -5.31 4.77
N TYR A 246 8.99 -5.99 5.70
CA TYR A 246 9.50 -7.21 6.34
C TYR A 246 9.66 -8.36 5.32
N PHE A 247 8.64 -8.57 4.49
CA PHE A 247 8.63 -9.59 3.43
C PHE A 247 9.25 -9.11 2.12
N ALA A 248 10.01 -8.02 2.10
CA ALA A 248 10.75 -7.60 0.90
C ALA A 248 11.80 -8.66 0.49
N ARG A 249 12.11 -8.77 -0.80
CA ARG A 249 13.14 -9.69 -1.31
C ARG A 249 14.53 -9.20 -0.87
N LEU A 250 15.31 -10.09 -0.28
CA LEU A 250 16.69 -9.82 0.18
C LEU A 250 17.74 -10.06 -0.92
N THR A 251 17.32 -10.66 -2.03
CA THR A 251 18.14 -10.89 -3.22
C THR A 251 18.63 -9.56 -3.82
N PRO A 252 19.83 -9.53 -4.41
CA PRO A 252 20.28 -8.41 -5.22
C PRO A 252 19.23 -7.93 -6.22
N ARG A 253 19.14 -6.61 -6.39
CA ARG A 253 18.20 -6.03 -7.36
C ARG A 253 18.61 -6.41 -8.77
N GLY A 254 17.62 -6.72 -9.59
CA GLY A 254 17.85 -7.20 -10.96
C GLY A 254 18.22 -8.68 -11.05
N GLN A 255 18.35 -9.40 -9.93
CA GLN A 255 18.41 -10.85 -9.98
C GLN A 255 17.08 -11.39 -10.50
N MET A 256 17.13 -12.13 -11.62
CA MET A 256 15.98 -12.84 -12.17
C MET A 256 15.86 -14.20 -11.49
N LYS A 257 14.63 -14.57 -11.08
CA LYS A 257 14.35 -15.90 -10.55
C LYS A 257 14.61 -16.93 -11.65
N ASN A 258 15.48 -17.90 -11.36
CA ASN A 258 15.73 -19.04 -12.22
C ASN A 258 14.46 -19.91 -12.35
N MET A 259 14.28 -20.58 -13.49
CA MET A 259 13.17 -21.50 -13.75
C MET A 259 13.74 -22.93 -13.73
N PRO A 260 13.62 -23.67 -12.61
CA PRO A 260 14.21 -25.00 -12.48
C PRO A 260 13.76 -25.98 -13.56
N GLU A 261 12.53 -25.83 -14.04
CA GLU A 261 11.91 -26.64 -15.09
C GLU A 261 12.70 -26.49 -16.40
N ILE A 262 12.99 -25.25 -16.81
CA ILE A 262 13.81 -24.96 -17.99
C ILE A 262 15.28 -25.30 -17.75
N GLN A 263 15.80 -25.06 -16.54
CA GLN A 263 17.18 -25.41 -16.22
C GLN A 263 17.44 -26.92 -16.36
N LYS A 264 16.48 -27.76 -15.93
CA LYS A 264 16.57 -29.22 -16.10
C LYS A 264 16.63 -29.61 -17.57
N GLU A 265 15.76 -29.03 -18.40
CA GLU A 265 15.75 -29.28 -19.84
C GLU A 265 17.07 -28.86 -20.50
N VAL A 266 17.55 -27.65 -20.21
CA VAL A 266 18.83 -27.15 -20.75
C VAL A 266 20.01 -28.00 -20.27
N ALA A 267 20.00 -28.46 -19.01
CA ALA A 267 21.05 -29.34 -18.48
C ALA A 267 21.06 -30.70 -19.19
N ALA A 268 19.88 -31.26 -19.49
CA ALA A 268 19.75 -32.49 -20.26
C ALA A 268 20.26 -32.34 -21.69
N MET A 269 20.01 -31.19 -22.34
CA MET A 269 20.58 -30.89 -23.67
C MET A 269 22.10 -30.76 -23.66
N MET A 270 22.67 -30.18 -22.59
CA MET A 270 24.12 -29.95 -22.46
C MET A 270 24.90 -31.22 -22.07
N ASN A 271 24.26 -32.16 -21.36
CA ASN A 271 24.86 -33.45 -21.00
C ASN A 271 23.85 -34.60 -21.19
N PRO A 272 23.71 -35.11 -22.43
CA PRO A 272 22.75 -36.16 -22.76
C PRO A 272 22.92 -37.46 -21.95
N GLU A 273 24.14 -37.75 -21.50
CA GLU A 273 24.45 -38.96 -20.71
C GLU A 273 23.99 -38.85 -19.25
N ALA A 274 23.77 -37.63 -18.74
CA ALA A 274 23.24 -37.35 -17.41
C ALA A 274 21.73 -37.01 -17.42
N ALA A 275 21.09 -37.02 -18.59
CA ALA A 275 19.66 -36.77 -18.70
C ALA A 275 18.88 -37.91 -17.99
N PRO A 276 17.89 -37.58 -17.15
CA PRO A 276 17.07 -38.60 -16.50
C PRO A 276 16.40 -39.49 -17.57
N SER A 277 16.48 -40.81 -17.40
CA SER A 277 15.82 -41.77 -18.29
C SER A 277 14.34 -41.45 -18.43
N SER A 278 13.78 -41.56 -19.63
CA SER A 278 12.39 -41.27 -20.02
C SER A 278 11.28 -42.04 -19.27
N THR A 279 11.63 -42.73 -18.19
CA THR A 279 10.78 -43.54 -17.31
C THR A 279 10.30 -42.82 -16.05
N GLU A 280 10.80 -41.62 -15.74
CA GLU A 280 10.14 -40.78 -14.73
C GLU A 280 8.90 -40.15 -15.37
N SER A 281 7.73 -40.56 -14.88
CA SER A 281 6.43 -40.05 -15.31
C SER A 281 6.46 -38.52 -15.32
N GLN A 282 6.49 -37.93 -16.50
CA GLN A 282 6.14 -36.52 -16.69
C GLN A 282 4.69 -36.42 -16.20
N GLU A 283 4.48 -35.90 -14.98
CA GLU A 283 3.14 -35.51 -14.56
C GLU A 283 2.55 -34.65 -15.69
N GLU A 284 1.42 -35.06 -16.25
CA GLU A 284 0.79 -34.54 -17.49
C GLU A 284 0.41 -33.06 -17.45
N THR A 285 0.75 -32.33 -16.38
CA THR A 285 0.52 -30.90 -16.29
C THR A 285 1.70 -30.14 -16.90
N MET A 286 1.49 -29.52 -18.07
CA MET A 286 2.48 -28.61 -18.65
C MET A 286 2.96 -27.59 -17.59
N PRO A 287 4.28 -27.39 -17.46
CA PRO A 287 4.82 -26.42 -16.51
C PRO A 287 4.28 -25.02 -16.80
N VAL A 288 3.82 -24.35 -15.75
CA VAL A 288 3.26 -23.00 -15.84
C VAL A 288 4.40 -21.98 -15.88
N PHE A 289 4.52 -21.24 -16.99
CA PHE A 289 5.52 -20.20 -17.14
C PHE A 289 4.92 -18.80 -16.98
N GLY A 290 5.51 -18.01 -16.09
CA GLY A 290 5.07 -16.64 -15.86
C GLY A 290 3.73 -16.54 -15.12
N ALA A 291 3.07 -15.40 -15.30
CA ALA A 291 1.74 -15.15 -14.74
C ALA A 291 0.84 -14.51 -15.81
N SER A 292 -0.37 -15.03 -15.97
CA SER A 292 -1.40 -14.39 -16.82
C SER A 292 -2.37 -13.53 -16.02
N ASP A 293 -2.63 -13.91 -14.77
CA ASP A 293 -3.55 -13.19 -13.87
C ASP A 293 -3.03 -13.18 -12.41
N VAL A 294 -3.78 -12.54 -11.51
CA VAL A 294 -3.41 -12.34 -10.09
C VAL A 294 -3.14 -13.64 -9.32
N PHE A 295 -3.78 -14.75 -9.72
CA PHE A 295 -3.57 -16.06 -9.09
C PHE A 295 -2.20 -16.66 -9.36
N HIS A 296 -1.55 -16.26 -10.46
CA HIS A 296 -0.25 -16.77 -10.89
C HIS A 296 0.90 -15.88 -10.44
N LEU A 297 0.60 -14.67 -9.96
CA LEU A 297 1.56 -13.85 -9.22
C LEU A 297 1.77 -14.42 -7.82
N SER A 298 2.90 -14.10 -7.20
CA SER A 298 3.13 -14.54 -5.81
C SER A 298 2.28 -13.73 -4.82
N TRP A 299 1.99 -14.32 -3.67
CA TRP A 299 1.31 -13.60 -2.58
C TRP A 299 2.04 -12.30 -2.18
N ARG A 300 3.38 -12.24 -2.37
CA ARG A 300 4.19 -11.05 -2.07
C ARG A 300 3.94 -9.93 -3.07
N ASP A 301 3.76 -10.28 -4.34
CA ASP A 301 3.45 -9.29 -5.38
C ASP A 301 2.03 -8.73 -5.19
N LEU A 302 1.08 -9.57 -4.76
CA LEU A 302 -0.27 -9.13 -4.38
C LEU A 302 -0.28 -8.24 -3.14
N LEU A 303 0.48 -8.61 -2.09
CA LEU A 303 0.69 -7.74 -0.92
C LEU A 303 1.29 -6.38 -1.32
N ALA A 304 2.25 -6.40 -2.23
CA ALA A 304 2.90 -5.20 -2.73
C ALA A 304 1.93 -4.30 -3.53
N ALA A 305 1.00 -4.89 -4.30
CA ALA A 305 -0.05 -4.16 -5.01
C ALA A 305 -0.98 -3.41 -4.05
N TYR A 306 -1.47 -4.07 -2.98
CA TYR A 306 -2.26 -3.41 -1.94
C TYR A 306 -1.48 -2.36 -1.14
N THR A 307 -0.17 -2.54 -0.99
CA THR A 307 0.69 -1.60 -0.27
C THR A 307 1.03 -0.36 -1.10
N CYS A 308 0.78 -0.36 -2.41
CA CYS A 308 1.13 0.73 -3.30
C CYS A 308 0.44 2.04 -2.88
N THR A 309 1.25 3.05 -2.56
CA THR A 309 0.77 4.38 -2.14
C THR A 309 0.38 5.30 -3.30
N GLU A 310 0.57 4.84 -4.54
CA GLU A 310 0.38 5.63 -5.76
C GLU A 310 1.22 6.93 -5.81
N CYS A 311 2.29 7.01 -5.01
CA CYS A 311 3.10 8.23 -4.89
C CYS A 311 3.81 8.66 -6.18
N GLY A 312 3.96 7.74 -7.14
CA GLY A 312 4.53 7.99 -8.46
C GLY A 312 6.05 8.19 -8.49
N ARG A 313 6.78 7.86 -7.42
CA ARG A 313 8.26 7.89 -7.43
C ARG A 313 8.83 6.92 -8.47
N CYS A 314 8.32 5.69 -8.51
CA CYS A 314 8.74 4.69 -9.51
C CYS A 314 8.47 5.12 -10.95
N THR A 315 7.38 5.85 -11.21
CA THR A 315 7.06 6.42 -12.53
C THR A 315 7.97 7.60 -12.87
N ALA A 316 8.26 8.47 -11.91
CA ALA A 316 9.12 9.63 -12.12
C ALA A 316 10.58 9.24 -12.44
N GLU A 317 11.07 8.12 -11.90
CA GLU A 317 12.43 7.61 -12.14
C GLU A 317 12.52 6.60 -13.29
N CYS A 318 11.41 6.32 -13.99
CA CYS A 318 11.39 5.31 -15.06
C CYS A 318 11.88 5.91 -16.39
N PRO A 319 13.01 5.45 -16.97
CA PRO A 319 13.52 5.99 -18.24
C PRO A 319 12.53 5.86 -19.40
N ALA A 320 11.78 4.75 -19.45
CA ALA A 320 10.73 4.54 -20.44
C ALA A 320 9.60 5.57 -20.31
N ASN A 321 9.18 5.89 -19.08
CA ASN A 321 8.13 6.89 -18.86
C ASN A 321 8.61 8.32 -19.20
N ILE A 322 9.86 8.63 -18.88
CA ILE A 322 10.48 9.94 -19.15
C ILE A 322 10.56 10.19 -20.66
N THR A 323 10.87 9.15 -21.44
CA THR A 323 10.95 9.23 -22.92
C THR A 323 9.59 9.17 -23.62
N GLY A 324 8.48 9.16 -22.87
CA GLY A 324 7.12 9.20 -23.43
C GLY A 324 6.52 7.84 -23.79
N LYS A 325 7.18 6.72 -23.48
CA LYS A 325 6.58 5.39 -23.64
C LYS A 325 5.44 5.18 -22.64
N LYS A 326 4.52 4.25 -22.94
CA LYS A 326 3.33 4.00 -22.11
C LYS A 326 3.61 3.48 -20.70
N LEU A 327 4.76 2.84 -20.46
CA LEU A 327 5.07 2.23 -19.17
C LEU A 327 5.03 3.24 -18.02
N SER A 328 4.16 2.98 -17.04
CA SER A 328 4.19 3.57 -15.70
C SER A 328 4.27 2.45 -14.67
N PRO A 329 5.42 2.22 -13.99
CA PRO A 329 5.54 1.16 -12.99
C PRO A 329 4.54 1.30 -11.84
N ARG A 330 4.06 2.52 -11.54
CA ARG A 330 2.95 2.74 -10.62
C ARG A 330 1.65 2.13 -11.16
N LYS A 331 1.33 2.39 -12.44
CA LYS A 331 0.11 1.90 -13.08
C LYS A 331 0.05 0.38 -13.03
N ILE A 332 1.16 -0.32 -13.29
CA ILE A 332 1.24 -1.79 -13.14
C ILE A 332 0.75 -2.26 -11.76
N MET A 333 1.19 -1.62 -10.68
CA MET A 333 0.74 -1.98 -9.32
C MET A 333 -0.74 -1.65 -9.08
N MET A 334 -1.23 -0.54 -9.67
CA MET A 334 -2.64 -0.14 -9.57
C MET A 334 -3.52 -1.14 -10.30
N ASP A 335 -3.17 -1.51 -11.54
CA ASP A 335 -3.92 -2.45 -12.36
C ASP A 335 -3.99 -3.84 -11.72
N VAL A 336 -2.89 -4.34 -11.13
CA VAL A 336 -2.89 -5.61 -10.38
C VAL A 336 -3.81 -5.53 -9.17
N ARG A 337 -3.78 -4.43 -8.41
CA ARG A 337 -4.68 -4.24 -7.26
C ARG A 337 -6.13 -4.16 -7.71
N ASP A 338 -6.41 -3.41 -8.76
CA ASP A 338 -7.77 -3.18 -9.26
C ASP A 338 -8.35 -4.50 -9.84
N ARG A 339 -7.53 -5.29 -10.56
CA ARG A 339 -7.87 -6.67 -10.97
C ARG A 339 -8.18 -7.56 -9.78
N MET A 340 -7.33 -7.54 -8.75
CA MET A 340 -7.53 -8.34 -7.54
C MET A 340 -8.80 -7.95 -6.76
N GLU A 341 -9.15 -6.66 -6.72
CA GLU A 341 -10.41 -6.18 -6.13
C GLU A 341 -11.63 -6.59 -6.96
N GLU A 342 -11.53 -6.59 -8.29
CA GLU A 342 -12.59 -7.12 -9.17
C GLU A 342 -12.81 -8.62 -8.94
N VAL A 343 -11.75 -9.41 -8.98
CA VAL A 343 -11.78 -10.86 -8.68
C VAL A 343 -12.38 -11.12 -7.29
N SER A 344 -11.96 -10.34 -6.28
CA SER A 344 -12.49 -10.47 -4.93
C SER A 344 -14.00 -10.25 -4.85
N LYS A 345 -14.53 -9.24 -5.56
CA LYS A 345 -15.98 -8.96 -5.57
C LYS A 345 -16.75 -10.08 -6.28
N ASN A 346 -16.19 -10.62 -7.35
CA ASN A 346 -16.79 -11.72 -8.09
C ASN A 346 -16.81 -13.00 -7.23
N ILE A 347 -15.74 -13.32 -6.51
CA ILE A 347 -15.72 -14.41 -5.52
C ILE A 347 -16.77 -14.19 -4.42
N ASP A 348 -16.88 -12.97 -3.89
CA ASP A 348 -17.84 -12.64 -2.83
C ASP A 348 -19.30 -12.75 -3.30
N SER A 349 -19.56 -12.52 -4.58
CA SER A 349 -20.89 -12.65 -5.18
C SER A 349 -21.42 -14.08 -5.17
N LYS A 350 -20.53 -15.08 -5.13
CA LYS A 350 -20.84 -16.52 -5.24
C LYS A 350 -21.67 -16.86 -6.49
N ASP A 351 -21.61 -16.03 -7.51
CA ASP A 351 -22.30 -16.26 -8.77
C ASP A 351 -21.63 -17.44 -9.50
N PRO A 352 -22.35 -18.54 -9.80
CA PRO A 352 -21.79 -19.71 -10.46
C PRO A 352 -21.12 -19.41 -11.80
N LYS A 353 -21.50 -18.30 -12.47
CA LYS A 353 -20.88 -17.92 -13.75
C LYS A 353 -19.37 -17.68 -13.68
N PHE A 354 -18.85 -17.35 -12.49
CA PHE A 354 -17.42 -17.11 -12.26
C PHE A 354 -16.65 -18.37 -11.88
N PHE A 355 -17.33 -19.51 -11.77
CA PHE A 355 -16.75 -20.81 -11.45
C PHE A 355 -17.22 -21.85 -12.48
N PRO A 356 -16.88 -21.67 -13.77
CA PRO A 356 -17.31 -22.60 -14.80
C PRO A 356 -16.65 -23.97 -14.62
N GLU A 357 -17.34 -25.04 -15.04
CA GLU A 357 -16.77 -26.40 -15.04
C GLU A 357 -15.55 -26.54 -15.95
N SER A 358 -15.48 -25.70 -17.00
CA SER A 358 -14.34 -25.62 -17.92
C SER A 358 -13.87 -24.17 -18.05
N PRO A 359 -12.84 -23.77 -17.28
CA PRO A 359 -12.21 -22.47 -17.41
C PRO A 359 -11.59 -22.28 -18.81
N GLN A 360 -11.75 -21.07 -19.35
CA GLN A 360 -11.12 -20.60 -20.59
C GLN A 360 -9.66 -20.16 -20.37
N THR A 361 -9.27 -19.86 -19.12
CA THR A 361 -7.88 -19.53 -18.80
C THR A 361 -6.93 -20.69 -19.09
N MET A 362 -5.82 -20.41 -19.79
CA MET A 362 -4.79 -21.42 -20.08
C MET A 362 -4.06 -21.95 -18.83
N LEU A 363 -4.12 -21.22 -17.71
CA LEU A 363 -3.44 -21.59 -16.47
C LEU A 363 -4.46 -21.86 -15.36
N PRO A 364 -4.42 -23.03 -14.71
CA PRO A 364 -5.32 -23.33 -13.59
C PRO A 364 -5.05 -22.40 -12.41
N ASN A 365 -6.06 -22.19 -11.56
CA ASN A 365 -5.93 -21.46 -10.31
C ASN A 365 -6.58 -22.20 -9.14
N LYS A 366 -6.20 -21.80 -7.91
CA LYS A 366 -6.59 -22.45 -6.65
C LYS A 366 -8.11 -22.56 -6.43
N LEU A 367 -8.92 -21.78 -7.15
CA LEU A 367 -10.37 -21.67 -6.94
C LEU A 367 -11.21 -22.14 -8.13
N GLY A 368 -10.60 -22.50 -9.26
CA GLY A 368 -11.34 -22.70 -10.52
C GLY A 368 -12.09 -21.44 -10.97
N TYR A 369 -11.62 -20.27 -10.56
CA TYR A 369 -12.25 -18.99 -10.88
C TYR A 369 -11.93 -18.59 -12.32
N ASP A 370 -12.94 -18.12 -13.06
CA ASP A 370 -12.75 -17.54 -14.39
C ASP A 370 -13.89 -16.57 -14.73
N ASP A 371 -13.53 -15.35 -15.12
CA ASP A 371 -14.46 -14.31 -15.60
C ASP A 371 -14.18 -13.86 -17.03
N GLY A 372 -13.35 -14.61 -17.77
CA GLY A 372 -12.94 -14.32 -19.14
C GLY A 372 -11.95 -13.17 -19.26
N LYS A 373 -11.41 -12.64 -18.15
CA LYS A 373 -10.42 -11.57 -18.13
C LYS A 373 -9.11 -12.03 -17.52
N ASN A 374 -8.03 -11.31 -17.81
CA ASN A 374 -6.72 -11.49 -17.21
C ASN A 374 -5.99 -10.14 -17.06
N LEU A 375 -4.72 -10.14 -16.65
CA LEU A 375 -3.98 -8.89 -16.44
C LEU A 375 -3.69 -8.12 -17.73
N PHE A 376 -3.71 -8.76 -18.91
CA PHE A 376 -3.50 -8.09 -20.19
C PHE A 376 -4.70 -7.22 -20.63
N ASP A 377 -5.87 -7.39 -20.02
CA ASP A 377 -7.02 -6.48 -20.21
C ASP A 377 -6.80 -5.11 -19.54
N TYR A 378 -5.87 -5.04 -18.58
CA TYR A 378 -5.56 -3.83 -17.80
C TYR A 378 -4.18 -3.26 -18.13
N ILE A 379 -3.23 -4.16 -18.41
CA ILE A 379 -1.83 -3.87 -18.69
C ILE A 379 -1.54 -4.23 -20.15
N SER A 380 -1.29 -3.23 -20.98
CA SER A 380 -0.99 -3.47 -22.40
C SER A 380 0.38 -4.11 -22.60
N ARG A 381 0.50 -4.91 -23.67
CA ARG A 381 1.78 -5.51 -24.10
C ARG A 381 2.87 -4.44 -24.34
N GLU A 382 2.50 -3.28 -24.88
CA GLU A 382 3.42 -2.14 -25.05
C GLU A 382 4.00 -1.64 -23.71
N GLU A 383 3.20 -1.60 -22.65
CA GLU A 383 3.66 -1.20 -21.32
C GLU A 383 4.72 -2.16 -20.79
N ILE A 384 4.46 -3.47 -20.85
CA ILE A 384 5.43 -4.45 -20.37
C ILE A 384 6.69 -4.43 -21.24
N HIS A 385 6.59 -4.34 -22.57
CA HIS A 385 7.74 -4.34 -23.49
C HIS A 385 8.58 -3.06 -23.47
N ALA A 386 7.99 -1.93 -23.06
CA ALA A 386 8.75 -0.70 -22.85
C ALA A 386 9.75 -0.78 -21.67
N CYS A 387 9.61 -1.76 -20.78
CA CYS A 387 10.51 -1.94 -19.63
C CYS A 387 11.91 -2.40 -20.06
N THR A 388 12.94 -1.65 -19.67
CA THR A 388 14.35 -2.02 -19.96
C THR A 388 14.99 -2.84 -18.85
N THR A 389 14.23 -3.31 -17.85
CA THR A 389 14.71 -4.09 -16.70
C THR A 389 15.78 -3.40 -15.83
N CYS A 390 15.90 -2.07 -15.90
CA CYS A 390 16.93 -1.27 -15.21
C CYS A 390 16.78 -1.13 -13.69
N ASN A 391 15.71 -1.65 -13.07
CA ASN A 391 15.44 -1.60 -11.62
C ASN A 391 15.27 -0.20 -10.96
N ALA A 392 15.22 0.89 -11.73
CA ALA A 392 15.02 2.24 -11.18
C ALA A 392 13.74 2.35 -10.32
N CYS A 393 12.64 1.71 -10.76
CA CYS A 393 11.37 1.68 -10.03
C CYS A 393 11.48 1.00 -8.64
N VAL A 394 12.27 -0.07 -8.55
CA VAL A 394 12.50 -0.85 -7.33
C VAL A 394 13.36 -0.07 -6.34
N GLU A 395 14.39 0.63 -6.83
CA GLU A 395 15.23 1.47 -5.98
C GLU A 395 14.46 2.70 -5.44
N ALA A 396 13.63 3.32 -6.29
CA ALA A 396 12.90 4.54 -5.95
C ALA A 396 11.73 4.31 -4.97
N CYS A 397 11.28 3.07 -4.81
CA CYS A 397 10.10 2.77 -4.00
C CYS A 397 10.37 2.98 -2.49
N PRO A 398 9.56 3.79 -1.79
CA PRO A 398 9.78 4.08 -0.37
C PRO A 398 9.46 2.89 0.55
N VAL A 399 8.64 1.94 0.08
CA VAL A 399 8.16 0.78 0.84
C VAL A 399 8.62 -0.54 0.22
N LEU A 400 9.67 -0.52 -0.62
CA LEU A 400 10.32 -1.71 -1.20
C LEU A 400 9.44 -2.60 -2.10
N ILE A 401 8.44 -2.02 -2.77
CA ILE A 401 7.66 -2.72 -3.82
C ILE A 401 8.52 -2.94 -5.06
N ASN A 402 8.32 -4.09 -5.71
CA ASN A 402 9.02 -4.48 -6.93
C ASN A 402 8.05 -4.65 -8.12
N PRO A 403 7.71 -3.57 -8.87
CA PRO A 403 6.86 -3.69 -10.05
C PRO A 403 7.52 -4.46 -11.21
N LEU A 404 8.86 -4.58 -11.20
CA LEU A 404 9.60 -5.25 -12.26
C LEU A 404 9.30 -6.75 -12.28
N ASP A 405 9.11 -7.37 -11.12
CA ASP A 405 8.85 -8.81 -11.05
C ASP A 405 7.54 -9.18 -11.75
N ILE A 406 6.46 -8.43 -11.48
CA ILE A 406 5.17 -8.59 -12.18
C ILE A 406 5.35 -8.45 -13.71
N ILE A 407 6.09 -7.43 -14.16
CA ILE A 407 6.37 -7.23 -15.60
C ILE A 407 7.10 -8.44 -16.20
N LEU A 408 8.08 -9.00 -15.48
CA LEU A 408 8.81 -10.18 -15.94
C LEU A 408 7.92 -11.43 -15.98
N GLN A 409 7.01 -11.60 -15.02
CA GLN A 409 6.06 -12.73 -15.04
C GLN A 409 5.08 -12.62 -16.22
N LEU A 410 4.55 -11.42 -16.51
CA LEU A 410 3.69 -11.20 -17.68
C LEU A 410 4.43 -11.49 -18.99
N ARG A 411 5.67 -10.99 -19.14
CA ARG A 411 6.50 -11.26 -20.33
C ARG A 411 6.81 -12.74 -20.49
N ARG A 412 7.09 -13.46 -19.40
CA ARG A 412 7.35 -14.90 -19.42
C ARG A 412 6.12 -15.67 -19.91
N TYR A 413 4.93 -15.32 -19.41
CA TYR A 413 3.70 -15.94 -19.85
C TYR A 413 3.44 -15.70 -21.35
N GLU A 414 3.55 -14.46 -21.79
CA GLU A 414 3.37 -14.10 -23.20
C GLU A 414 4.30 -14.90 -24.13
N ILE A 415 5.58 -15.01 -23.79
CA ILE A 415 6.56 -15.67 -24.66
C ILE A 415 6.45 -17.19 -24.59
N LEU A 416 6.40 -17.75 -23.39
CA LEU A 416 6.54 -19.19 -23.18
C LEU A 416 5.22 -19.96 -23.23
N VAL A 417 4.08 -19.29 -23.01
CA VAL A 417 2.76 -19.93 -23.02
C VAL A 417 1.94 -19.51 -24.23
N GLU A 418 1.89 -18.22 -24.55
CA GLU A 418 1.13 -17.75 -25.73
C GLU A 418 1.93 -17.82 -27.04
N SER A 419 3.23 -18.12 -26.97
CA SER A 419 4.15 -18.05 -28.13
C SER A 419 4.08 -16.69 -28.84
N SER A 420 3.87 -15.62 -28.07
CA SER A 420 3.69 -14.26 -28.55
C SER A 420 4.84 -13.36 -28.07
N GLY A 421 5.02 -12.22 -28.73
CA GLY A 421 6.00 -11.22 -28.34
C GLY A 421 6.21 -10.16 -29.42
N PRO A 422 7.09 -9.18 -29.17
CA PRO A 422 7.44 -8.19 -30.18
C PRO A 422 8.04 -8.87 -31.41
N SER A 423 7.50 -8.57 -32.60
CA SER A 423 8.00 -9.10 -33.87
C SER A 423 9.49 -8.82 -34.08
N ASP A 424 9.97 -7.69 -33.54
CA ASP A 424 11.36 -7.27 -33.61
C ASP A 424 12.32 -8.22 -32.86
N TRP A 425 11.82 -9.09 -31.98
CA TRP A 425 12.61 -10.08 -31.26
C TRP A 425 12.70 -11.42 -31.99
N LEU A 426 11.84 -11.68 -32.98
CA LEU A 426 11.84 -12.95 -33.72
C LEU A 426 13.18 -13.25 -34.41
N PRO A 427 13.87 -12.27 -35.05
CA PRO A 427 15.19 -12.54 -35.63
C PRO A 427 16.22 -13.00 -34.59
N LEU A 428 16.15 -12.44 -33.37
CA LEU A 428 17.01 -12.84 -32.25
C LEU A 428 16.69 -14.27 -31.81
N PHE A 429 15.41 -14.63 -31.63
CA PHE A 429 15.03 -15.99 -31.23
C PHE A 429 15.43 -17.02 -32.27
N ASN A 430 15.16 -16.76 -33.55
CA ASN A 430 15.57 -17.64 -34.65
C ASN A 430 17.10 -17.80 -34.71
N SER A 431 17.85 -16.72 -34.47
CA SER A 431 19.31 -16.77 -34.44
C SER A 431 19.82 -17.62 -33.27
N LEU A 432 19.24 -17.46 -32.08
CA LEU A 432 19.60 -18.25 -30.90
C LEU A 432 19.30 -19.74 -31.09
N GLU A 433 18.15 -20.07 -31.68
CA GLU A 433 17.73 -21.45 -31.93
C GLU A 433 18.61 -22.13 -32.99
N ASN A 434 18.86 -21.46 -34.12
CA ASN A 434 19.55 -22.08 -35.25
C ASN A 434 21.09 -21.98 -35.18
N SER A 435 21.62 -20.96 -34.50
CA SER A 435 23.06 -20.65 -34.53
C SER A 435 23.69 -20.50 -33.14
N GLN A 436 22.91 -20.66 -32.07
CA GLN A 436 23.36 -20.46 -30.68
C GLN A 436 24.02 -19.09 -30.45
N SER A 437 23.66 -18.10 -31.28
CA SER A 437 24.20 -16.75 -31.28
C SER A 437 23.06 -15.75 -31.30
N ALA A 438 23.18 -14.70 -30.49
CA ALA A 438 22.21 -13.60 -30.45
C ALA A 438 22.21 -12.77 -31.74
N TRP A 439 23.30 -12.85 -32.50
CA TRP A 439 23.48 -12.17 -33.77
C TRP A 439 23.61 -13.23 -34.85
N ALA A 440 22.89 -13.08 -35.97
CA ALA A 440 22.98 -13.97 -37.12
C ALA A 440 24.32 -13.79 -37.87
N MET A 441 25.42 -13.95 -37.15
CA MET A 441 26.78 -13.80 -37.65
C MET A 441 27.24 -15.15 -38.19
N SER A 442 27.69 -15.14 -39.44
CA SER A 442 28.26 -16.32 -40.11
C SER A 442 29.71 -16.59 -39.70
N THR A 443 30.37 -15.65 -39.03
CA THR A 443 31.80 -15.73 -38.72
C THR A 443 32.01 -16.44 -37.38
N PRO A 444 32.86 -17.48 -37.31
CA PRO A 444 33.19 -18.16 -36.05
C PRO A 444 33.68 -17.16 -34.99
N ARG A 445 33.23 -17.34 -33.74
CA ARG A 445 33.58 -16.46 -32.62
C ARG A 445 35.09 -16.30 -32.41
N ASP A 446 35.89 -17.25 -32.87
CA ASP A 446 37.34 -17.28 -32.67
C ASP A 446 38.13 -16.71 -33.87
N ALA A 447 37.44 -16.27 -34.92
CA ALA A 447 38.09 -15.74 -36.13
C ALA A 447 38.87 -14.44 -35.88
N TRP A 448 38.66 -13.75 -34.75
CA TRP A 448 39.45 -12.58 -34.35
C TRP A 448 40.79 -12.96 -33.67
N ASN A 449 41.04 -14.24 -33.39
CA ASN A 449 42.28 -14.72 -32.76
C ASN A 449 43.36 -15.15 -33.76
N GLN A 450 43.01 -15.24 -35.05
CA GLN A 450 43.95 -15.45 -36.16
C GLN A 450 44.46 -14.11 -36.67
#